data_AF-A0A3C0QD35-F1
#
_entry.id   AF-A0A3C0QD35-F1
#
_cell.length_a   1.000
_cell.length_b   1.000
_cell.length_c   1.000
_cell.angle_alpha   90.00
_cell.angle_beta   90.00
_cell.angle_gamma   90.00
#
_symmetry.space_group_name_H-M   'P 1'
#
loop_
_entity.id
_entity.type
_entity.pdbx_description
1 polymer ?
#
loop_
_entity_poly.entity_id
_entity_poly.type
_entity_poly.pdbx_seq_one_letter_code
_entity_poly.pdbx_strand_id
1 'polypeptide(L)' 'MFLQQKPIPGYWYSNFSGQLIQVRAIVYLAGKRSCIVLEDISGKREFVDIENWHGMDLVLHSPVVEQPEDEAAHDT' A
#
# COMPACT_ATOMS: atom_id res chain seq x y z
N MET A 1 13.76 3.88 -16.66
CA MET A 1 12.87 2.71 -16.88
C MET A 1 12.03 2.58 -15.64
N PHE A 2 10.87 3.24 -15.58
CA PHE A 2 10.00 3.20 -14.41
C PHE A 2 9.16 1.93 -14.52
N LEU A 3 9.43 0.94 -13.67
CA LEU A 3 8.52 -0.19 -13.52
C LEU A 3 7.20 0.40 -13.01
N GLN A 4 6.18 0.46 -13.87
CA GLN A 4 4.84 0.84 -13.46
C GLN A 4 4.34 -0.21 -12.48
N GLN A 5 4.51 0.04 -11.19
CA GLN A 5 4.17 -0.92 -10.17
C GLN A 5 2.66 -1.02 -10.06
N LYS A 6 2.14 -2.24 -9.91
CA LYS A 6 0.73 -2.42 -9.57
C LYS A 6 0.54 -2.00 -8.11
N PRO A 7 -0.54 -1.28 -7.76
CA PRO A 7 -0.88 -1.08 -6.36
C PRO A 7 -1.25 -2.44 -5.76
N ILE A 8 -0.57 -2.82 -4.67
CA ILE A 8 -0.83 -4.07 -3.95
C ILE A 8 -1.16 -3.70 -2.50
N PRO A 9 -2.41 -3.92 -2.04
CA PRO A 9 -2.76 -3.70 -0.65
C PRO A 9 -1.83 -4.42 0.33
N GLY A 10 -1.48 -3.75 1.42
CA GLY A 10 -0.54 -4.24 2.45
C GLY A 10 0.93 -3.97 2.15
N TYR A 11 1.30 -3.67 0.89
CA TYR A 11 2.69 -3.39 0.52
C TYR A 11 3.06 -1.95 0.80
N TRP A 12 4.34 -1.77 1.16
CA TRP A 12 4.96 -0.47 1.34
C TRP A 12 5.70 -0.05 0.08
N TYR A 13 5.67 1.25 -0.18
CA TYR A 13 6.33 1.89 -1.31
C TYR A 13 7.06 3.14 -0.82
N SER A 14 8.17 3.48 -1.46
CA SER A 14 8.80 4.80 -1.32
C SER A 14 8.58 5.61 -2.59
N ASN A 15 8.15 6.86 -2.46
CA ASN A 15 8.10 7.80 -3.59
C ASN A 15 9.47 8.47 -3.82
N PHE A 16 9.59 9.28 -4.86
CA PHE A 16 10.84 9.99 -5.19
C PHE A 16 11.39 10.87 -4.04
N SER A 17 10.50 11.42 -3.20
CA SER A 17 10.88 12.22 -2.03
C SER A 17 11.39 11.37 -0.86
N GLY A 18 11.38 10.05 -0.98
CA GLY A 18 11.74 9.11 0.09
C GLY A 18 10.65 8.90 1.14
N GLN A 19 9.43 9.40 0.90
CA GLN A 19 8.31 9.19 1.81
C GLN A 19 7.80 7.75 1.66
N LEU A 20 7.67 7.07 2.80
CA LEU A 20 7.13 5.72 2.87
C LEU A 20 5.60 5.77 2.97
N ILE A 21 4.94 5.05 2.06
CA ILE A 21 3.48 4.99 1.93
C ILE A 21 3.04 3.52 1.80
N GLN A 22 1.92 3.17 2.42
CA GLN A 22 1.31 1.86 2.29
C GLN A 22 0.06 1.94 1.43
N VAL A 23 -0.13 0.96 0.55
CA VAL A 23 -1.43 0.78 -0.10
C VAL A 23 -2.36 0.11 0.90
N ARG A 24 -3.42 0.79 1.31
CA ARG A 24 -4.43 0.24 2.23
C ARG A 24 -5.54 -0.48 1.49
N ALA A 25 -5.97 0.06 0.34
CA ALA A 25 -7.06 -0.53 -0.44
C ALA A 25 -7.05 -0.07 -1.90
N ILE A 26 -7.75 -0.82 -2.75
CA ILE A 26 -8.11 -0.41 -4.11
C ILE A 26 -9.64 -0.42 -4.17
N VAL A 27 -10.23 0.73 -4.47
CA VAL A 27 -11.68 0.90 -4.55
C VAL A 27 -12.13 0.74 -5.99
N TYR A 28 -13.17 -0.06 -6.20
CA TYR A 28 -13.81 -0.25 -7.51
C TYR A 28 -15.22 0.36 -7.47
N LEU A 29 -15.54 1.25 -8.40
CA LEU A 29 -16.89 1.79 -8.60
C LEU A 29 -17.41 1.33 -9.95
N ALA A 30 -18.62 0.77 -9.97
CA ALA A 30 -19.27 0.25 -11.17
C ALA A 30 -18.37 -0.69 -12.01
N GLY A 31 -17.56 -1.52 -11.34
CA GLY A 31 -16.64 -2.46 -11.99
C GLY A 31 -15.33 -1.86 -12.54
N LYS A 32 -15.12 -0.54 -12.40
CA LYS A 32 -13.87 0.13 -12.78
C LYS A 32 -13.05 0.50 -11.54
N ARG A 33 -11.72 0.41 -11.63
CA ARG A 33 -10.83 0.94 -10.58
C ARG A 33 -11.08 2.43 -10.44
N SER A 34 -11.52 2.85 -9.26
CA SER A 34 -11.88 4.24 -8.99
C SER A 34 -10.76 4.98 -8.29
N CYS A 35 -10.16 4.39 -7.25
CA CYS A 35 -9.05 5.01 -6.52
C CYS A 35 -8.24 3.98 -5.73
N ILE A 36 -7.04 4.40 -5.36
CA ILE A 36 -6.11 3.69 -4.49
C ILE A 36 -6.03 4.49 -3.20
N VAL A 37 -6.23 3.81 -2.07
CA VAL A 37 -6.13 4.41 -0.74
C VAL A 37 -4.70 4.21 -0.24
N LEU A 38 -4.03 5.31 0.06
CA LEU A 38 -2.68 5.36 0.57
C LEU A 38 -2.71 5.80 2.03
N GLU A 39 -1.77 5.31 2.83
CA GLU A 39 -1.53 5.77 4.19
C GLU A 39 -0.03 5.96 4.40
N ASP A 40 0.38 7.12 4.92
CA ASP A 40 1.78 7.35 5.25
C ASP A 40 2.13 6.83 6.66
N ILE A 41 3.40 6.90 7.02
CA ILE A 41 3.90 6.48 8.35
C ILE A 41 3.31 7.28 9.52
N SER A 42 2.73 8.45 9.26
CA SER A 42 2.06 9.27 10.28
C SER A 42 0.57 8.90 10.41
N GLY A 43 0.09 7.94 9.62
CA GLY A 43 -1.31 7.54 9.56
C GLY A 43 -2.19 8.45 8.70
N LYS A 44 -1.61 9.40 7.95
CA LYS A 44 -2.37 10.28 7.06
C LYS A 44 -2.83 9.48 5.85
N ARG A 45 -4.13 9.56 5.54
CA ARG A 45 -4.73 8.89 4.37
C ARG A 45 -4.91 9.81 3.19
N GLU A 46 -4.61 9.29 2.01
CA GLU A 46 -4.81 9.97 0.73
C GLU A 46 -5.49 9.02 -0.27
N PHE A 47 -6.24 9.61 -1.20
CA PHE A 47 -6.93 8.90 -2.26
C PHE A 47 -6.38 9.37 -3.59
N VAL A 48 -5.80 8.46 -4.36
CA VAL A 48 -5.24 8.77 -5.68
C VAL A 48 -5.90 7.91 -6.75
N ASP A 49 -6.13 8.48 -7.92
CA ASP A 49 -6.50 7.69 -9.09
C ASP A 49 -5.29 6.94 -9.67
N ILE A 50 -5.53 6.19 -10.74
CA ILE A 50 -4.50 5.39 -11.39
C ILE A 50 -3.44 6.24 -12.11
N GLU A 51 -3.81 7.41 -12.63
CA GLU A 51 -2.90 8.29 -13.36
C GLU A 51 -1.89 8.91 -12.39
N ASN A 52 -2.39 9.43 -11.27
CA ASN A 52 -1.58 9.93 -10.17
C ASN A 52 -0.67 8.84 -9.61
N TRP A 53 -1.19 7.65 -9.35
CA TRP A 53 -0.36 6.51 -8.91
C TRP A 53 0.82 6.21 -9.86
N HIS A 54 0.57 6.22 -11.17
CA HIS A 54 1.62 5.99 -12.16
C HIS A 54 2.68 7.10 -12.21
N GLY A 55 2.34 8.32 -11.77
CA GLY A 55 3.26 9.46 -11.70
C GLY A 55 4.07 9.57 -10.40
N MET A 56 3.88 8.68 -9.42
CA MET A 56 4.52 8.79 -8.10
C MET A 56 5.94 8.22 -8.02
N ASP A 57 6.47 7.62 -9.10
CA ASP A 57 7.82 7.04 -9.18
C ASP A 57 8.14 6.12 -8.00
N LEU A 58 7.29 5.11 -7.82
CA LEU A 58 7.31 4.25 -6.64
C LEU A 58 8.36 3.13 -6.71
N VAL A 59 9.02 2.89 -5.58
CA VAL A 59 9.88 1.73 -5.32
C VAL A 59 9.17 0.75 -4.39
N LEU A 60 9.18 -0.55 -4.72
CA LEU A 60 8.47 -1.59 -3.95
C LEU A 60 9.28 -1.99 -2.74
N HIS A 61 8.61 -2.13 -1.60
CA HIS A 61 9.14 -2.80 -0.42
C HIS A 61 8.28 -4.02 -0.05
N SER A 62 8.91 -4.99 0.60
CA SER A 62 8.27 -6.23 1.06
C SER A 62 7.02 -5.92 1.90
N PRO A 63 5.96 -6.74 1.83
CA PRO A 63 4.84 -6.62 2.76
C PRO A 63 5.33 -6.89 4.18
N VAL A 64 4.68 -6.26 5.16
CA VAL A 64 4.78 -6.70 6.55
C VAL A 64 4.05 -8.04 6.63
N VAL A 65 4.78 -9.10 6.94
CA VAL A 65 4.16 -10.33 7.43
C VAL A 65 3.72 -10.01 8.85
N GLU A 66 2.42 -9.77 9.04
CA GLU A 66 1.85 -9.86 10.39
C GLU A 66 2.04 -11.33 10.80
N GLN A 67 3.03 -11.59 11.65
CA GLN A 67 3.14 -12.90 12.29
C GLN A 67 1.88 -13.04 13.14
N PRO A 68 1.04 -14.07 12.94
CA PRO A 68 0.00 -14.37 13.90
C PRO A 68 0.72 -14.61 15.22
N GLU A 69 0.35 -13.80 16.19
CA GLU A 69 0.80 -13.90 17.57
C GLU A 69 0.63 -15.37 17.98
N ASP A 70 1.71 -15.99 18.48
CA ASP A 70 1.73 -17.35 19.03
C ASP A 70 0.79 -17.42 20.26
N GLU A 71 -0.54 -17.38 20.06
CA GLU A 71 -1.53 -17.80 21.06
C GLU A 71 -1.70 -19.32 20.98
N ALA A 72 -0.61 -20.04 21.23
CA ALA A 72 -0.60 -21.48 21.38
C ALA A 72 0.40 -21.90 22.46
N ALA A 73 0.26 -21.37 23.68
CA ALA A 73 0.68 -22.07 24.90
C ALA A 73 0.35 -21.23 26.14
N HIS A 74 -0.79 -21.51 26.79
CA HIS A 74 -0.90 -21.66 28.24
C HIS A 74 -2.28 -22.29 28.54
N ASP A 75 -2.41 -23.57 28.16
CA ASP A 75 -3.30 -24.48 28.85
C ASP A 75 -2.38 -25.40 29.68
N THR A 76 -2.30 -25.14 30.99
CA THR A 76 -1.72 -26.07 31.98
C THR A 76 -2.40 -25.81 33.32
#